data_AF-A0A4V3XJR6-F1
#
_entry.id   AF-A0A4V3XJR6-F1
#
_cell.length_a   1.000
_cell.length_b   1.000
_cell.length_c   1.000
_cell.angle_alpha   90.00
_cell.angle_beta   90.00
_cell.angle_gamma   90.00
#
_symmetry.space_group_name_H-M   'P 1'
#
loop_
_entity.id
_entity.type
_entity.pdbx_description
1 polymer ?
#
loop_
_entity_poly.entity_id
_entity_poly.type
_entity_poly.pdbx_seq_one_letter_code
_entity_poly.pdbx_strand_id
1 'polypeptide(L)'
;MADVAEVPVVAEVEEVREVARPEARIRVFDDSEKDQMRVRFYVGKSEMEGLTAANIKMYTNPLILAVWVALASVFVQVMNWWPKPEHGWFGYMSPVPAFVSVWMPVMFGCDWLNREYFFENMNNALRRRDLIKIKDYYARSPSSCLFIIEYGDKFVGFIAVDASPDSTSNEVMVNPDSMAKVSYTKGTSDVAVIRHFFVDTPYRVANMQADLLQFALQQVFTSSPKVKTVKGLETTVVPYSGKALRAEGFKEESVLDTSSNLQILDWTAHVPGYSDEPLDICEQILKAVAEYDGNSVDVIIDSVDILLSDLGSQAKTYKLLSEILTSVKPASTTSRLVLHVLAPCPIIPLLTEVRFSSSLVHLKAYPSVLLTYISTAYFMLPPPHSTPEKFWSVFSPLSERHHECEKLVFGTGGEGSGGSEIVVEVILRNNGGGGRRRGIERVLEGWTTLNATPCTLQDLESLKRLRTKKGVTQEDAPDPTKNVSFNLNLTAEQLQSRSQVPLPYAHEGQPISATPASILYDPDSADDIDDDDPDEDLDL
;
A
#
# COMPACT_ATOMS: atom_id res chain seq x y z
N MET A 1 -28.70 71.82 64.53
CA MET A 1 -29.25 70.46 64.73
C MET A 1 -29.37 69.80 63.38
N ALA A 2 -28.33 69.09 62.98
CA ALA A 2 -28.32 68.04 61.96
C ALA A 2 -27.01 67.27 62.17
N ASP A 3 -27.14 66.05 62.69
CA ASP A 3 -26.04 65.14 62.98
C ASP A 3 -25.28 64.77 61.70
N VAL A 4 -23.96 64.95 61.73
CA VAL A 4 -23.04 64.41 60.73
C VAL A 4 -22.53 63.08 61.27
N ALA A 5 -23.04 61.98 60.72
CA ALA A 5 -22.61 60.64 61.06
C ALA A 5 -21.21 60.35 60.51
N GLU A 6 -20.29 59.96 61.40
CA GLU A 6 -18.97 59.43 61.07
C GLU A 6 -19.10 58.06 60.38
N VAL A 7 -18.46 57.92 59.21
CA VAL A 7 -18.34 56.65 58.49
C VAL A 7 -17.10 55.90 59.02
N PRO A 8 -17.23 54.63 59.45
CA PRO A 8 -16.10 53.88 59.97
C PRO A 8 -15.17 53.44 58.83
N VAL A 9 -13.88 53.72 59.00
CA VAL A 9 -12.79 53.19 58.17
C VAL A 9 -12.66 51.69 58.46
N VAL A 10 -13.15 50.87 57.54
CA VAL A 10 -12.94 49.41 57.57
C VAL A 10 -11.50 49.15 57.13
N ALA A 11 -10.65 48.79 58.07
CA ALA A 11 -9.31 48.26 57.80
C ALA A 11 -9.46 46.89 57.12
N GLU A 12 -9.14 46.84 55.83
CA GLU A 12 -9.08 45.62 55.03
C GLU A 12 -7.85 44.82 55.52
N VAL A 13 -8.10 43.80 56.33
CA VAL A 13 -7.08 42.83 56.73
C VAL A 13 -6.80 41.95 55.52
N GLU A 14 -5.74 42.27 54.80
CA GLU A 14 -5.21 41.45 53.71
C GLU A 14 -4.67 40.14 54.31
N GLU A 15 -5.55 39.13 54.38
CA GLU A 15 -5.22 37.78 54.82
C GLU A 15 -4.21 37.18 53.82
N VAL A 16 -2.94 37.19 54.21
CA VAL A 16 -1.83 36.60 53.45
C VAL A 16 -2.09 35.09 53.34
N ARG A 17 -2.81 34.68 52.29
CA ARG A 17 -2.89 33.28 51.88
C ARG A 17 -1.48 32.83 51.54
N GLU A 18 -0.91 31.99 52.40
CA GLU A 18 0.33 31.28 52.15
C GLU A 18 0.14 30.46 50.85
N VAL A 19 0.68 30.99 49.74
CA VAL A 19 0.58 30.36 48.43
C VAL A 19 1.43 29.10 48.49
N ALA A 20 0.80 27.96 48.77
CA ALA A 20 1.43 26.65 48.73
C ALA A 20 2.22 26.53 47.42
N ARG A 21 3.51 26.17 47.54
CA ARG A 21 4.37 26.02 46.37
C ARG A 21 3.74 24.97 45.45
N PRO A 22 3.67 25.22 44.13
CA PRO A 22 3.13 24.24 43.20
C PRO A 22 4.00 22.98 43.25
N GLU A 23 3.42 21.87 43.70
CA GLU A 23 4.07 20.57 43.74
C GLU A 23 3.74 19.77 42.48
N ALA A 24 4.72 19.05 41.95
CA ALA A 24 4.50 18.08 40.90
C ALA A 24 3.88 16.83 41.51
N ARG A 25 2.75 16.36 40.96
CA ARG A 25 2.08 15.15 41.40
C ARG A 25 1.70 14.27 40.22
N ILE A 26 2.00 12.98 40.32
CA ILE A 26 1.46 11.96 39.42
C ILE A 26 0.25 11.34 40.13
N ARG A 27 -0.91 11.33 39.48
CA ARG A 27 -2.15 10.75 40.01
C ARG A 27 -2.82 9.85 39.00
N VAL A 28 -3.61 8.92 39.50
CA VAL A 28 -4.48 8.08 38.66
C VAL A 28 -5.53 8.98 37.99
N PHE A 29 -5.88 8.63 36.76
CA PHE A 29 -7.03 9.20 36.05
C PHE A 29 -8.30 9.11 36.90
N ASP A 30 -8.99 10.24 37.05
CA ASP A 30 -10.32 10.27 37.61
C ASP A 30 -11.34 10.35 36.47
N ASP A 31 -12.49 9.70 36.63
CA ASP A 31 -13.55 9.66 35.62
C ASP A 31 -14.41 10.92 35.62
N SER A 32 -13.83 12.03 36.09
CA SER A 32 -14.44 13.35 36.02
C SER A 32 -14.50 13.82 34.57
N GLU A 33 -15.57 14.55 34.23
CA GLU A 33 -15.74 15.12 32.88
C GLU A 33 -14.53 15.98 32.47
N LYS A 34 -13.95 16.69 33.43
CA LYS A 34 -12.75 17.52 33.24
C LYS A 34 -11.55 16.70 32.77
N ASP A 35 -11.28 15.56 33.40
CA ASP A 35 -10.15 14.71 33.03
C ASP A 35 -10.43 13.95 31.73
N GLN A 36 -11.66 13.50 31.49
CA GLN A 36 -12.04 12.90 30.20
C GLN A 36 -11.80 13.87 29.03
N MET A 37 -12.24 15.12 29.17
CA MET A 37 -12.02 16.16 28.15
C MET A 37 -10.53 16.47 27.97
N ARG A 38 -9.78 16.59 29.07
CA ARG A 38 -8.33 16.84 29.03
C ARG A 38 -7.59 15.71 28.31
N VAL A 39 -7.82 14.47 28.71
CA VAL A 39 -7.14 13.31 28.09
C VAL A 39 -7.45 13.25 26.60
N ARG A 40 -8.73 13.35 26.19
CA ARG A 40 -9.08 13.36 24.75
C ARG A 40 -8.42 14.50 24.00
N PHE A 41 -8.44 15.72 24.56
CA PHE A 41 -7.78 16.87 23.95
C PHE A 41 -6.28 16.64 23.78
N TYR A 42 -5.60 16.12 24.79
CA TYR A 42 -4.15 15.91 24.75
C TYR A 42 -3.73 14.68 23.93
N VAL A 43 -4.57 13.64 23.82
CA VAL A 43 -4.38 12.60 22.80
C VAL A 43 -4.41 13.23 21.41
N GLY A 44 -5.44 14.00 21.10
CA GLY A 44 -5.54 14.68 19.80
C GLY A 44 -4.37 15.63 19.55
N LYS A 45 -3.95 16.40 20.56
CA LYS A 45 -2.76 17.27 20.50
C LYS A 45 -1.48 16.47 20.25
N SER A 46 -1.32 15.30 20.88
CA SER A 46 -0.11 14.47 20.73
C SER A 46 0.06 13.94 19.31
N GLU A 47 -1.04 13.51 18.68
CA GLU A 47 -1.04 13.07 17.28
C GLU A 47 -0.75 14.25 16.32
N MET A 48 -1.30 15.42 16.61
CA MET A 48 -1.07 16.64 15.81
C MET A 48 0.31 17.28 16.02
N GLU A 49 1.02 16.95 17.10
CA GLU A 49 2.36 17.49 17.36
C GLU A 49 3.34 17.12 16.23
N GLY A 50 3.17 15.92 15.66
CA GLY A 50 3.99 15.45 14.57
C GLY A 50 3.90 16.34 13.32
N LEU A 51 2.76 17.00 13.09
CA LEU A 51 2.58 17.89 11.94
C LEU A 51 3.62 19.02 11.92
N THR A 52 3.93 19.60 13.08
CA THR A 52 4.90 20.71 13.14
C THR A 52 6.31 20.23 12.79
N ALA A 53 6.72 19.06 13.31
CA ALA A 53 8.04 18.51 13.01
C ALA A 53 8.16 18.01 11.56
N ALA A 54 7.09 17.43 11.00
CA ALA A 54 7.02 17.06 9.59
C ALA A 54 7.13 18.29 8.68
N ASN A 55 6.42 19.36 9.01
CA ASN A 55 6.51 20.64 8.30
C ASN A 55 7.93 21.22 8.35
N ILE A 56 8.58 21.22 9.53
CA ILE A 56 9.98 21.68 9.65
C ILE A 56 10.92 20.83 8.76
N LYS A 57 10.76 19.51 8.75
CA LYS A 57 11.54 18.60 7.90
C LYS A 57 11.31 18.89 6.42
N MET A 58 10.08 19.22 6.03
CA MET A 58 9.74 19.58 4.65
C MET A 58 10.31 20.96 4.27
N TYR A 59 10.25 21.95 5.17
CA TYR A 59 10.83 23.28 4.96
C TYR A 59 12.34 23.26 4.81
N THR A 60 13.00 22.31 5.44
CA THR A 60 14.46 22.12 5.39
C THR A 60 14.90 21.19 4.26
N ASN A 61 13.96 20.62 3.49
CA ASN A 61 14.29 19.80 2.34
C ASN A 61 14.97 20.66 1.24
N PRO A 62 16.16 20.29 0.74
CA PRO A 62 16.89 21.06 -0.26
C PRO A 62 16.08 21.35 -1.53
N LEU A 63 15.20 20.42 -1.93
CA LEU A 63 14.35 20.58 -3.12
C LEU A 63 13.27 21.65 -2.89
N ILE A 64 12.63 21.65 -1.73
CA ILE A 64 11.63 22.68 -1.37
C ILE A 64 12.29 24.06 -1.28
N LEU A 65 13.48 24.14 -0.68
CA LEU A 65 14.27 25.37 -0.63
C LEU A 65 14.67 25.84 -2.05
N ALA A 66 15.09 24.94 -2.93
CA ALA A 66 15.42 25.28 -4.31
C ALA A 66 14.20 25.81 -5.08
N VAL A 67 13.03 25.16 -4.93
CA VAL A 67 11.76 25.63 -5.52
C VAL A 67 11.40 27.01 -4.99
N TRP A 68 11.51 27.24 -3.67
CA TRP A 68 11.26 28.55 -3.07
C TRP A 68 12.17 29.63 -3.64
N VAL A 69 13.49 29.39 -3.69
CA VAL A 69 14.48 30.35 -4.23
C VAL A 69 14.24 30.62 -5.71
N ALA A 70 13.90 29.60 -6.51
CA ALA A 70 13.59 29.75 -7.92
C ALA A 70 12.34 30.62 -8.13
N LEU A 71 11.25 30.31 -7.43
CA LEU A 71 10.00 31.09 -7.51
C LEU A 71 10.19 32.54 -7.03
N ALA A 72 10.94 32.74 -5.94
CA ALA A 72 11.28 34.07 -5.45
C ALA A 72 12.11 34.86 -6.47
N SER A 73 13.08 34.22 -7.14
CA SER A 73 13.91 34.86 -8.16
C SER A 73 13.08 35.28 -9.38
N VAL A 74 12.14 34.44 -9.81
CA VAL A 74 11.18 34.79 -10.87
C VAL A 74 10.34 36.00 -10.45
N PHE A 75 9.86 36.02 -9.21
CA PHE A 75 9.08 37.15 -8.68
C PHE A 75 9.89 38.46 -8.66
N VAL A 76 11.15 38.40 -8.19
CA VAL A 76 12.08 39.56 -8.18
C VAL A 76 12.32 40.09 -9.60
N GLN A 77 12.51 39.19 -10.57
CA GLN A 77 12.68 39.54 -11.97
C GLN A 77 11.45 40.25 -12.53
N VAL A 78 10.24 39.71 -12.28
CA VAL A 78 8.98 40.30 -12.76
C VAL A 78 8.74 41.68 -12.16
N MET A 79 9.05 41.87 -10.88
CA MET A 79 8.84 43.14 -10.17
C MET A 79 9.99 44.15 -10.34
N ASN A 80 11.07 43.76 -11.02
CA ASN A 80 12.30 44.55 -11.16
C ASN A 80 12.86 45.03 -9.79
N TRP A 81 12.88 44.11 -8.82
CA TRP A 81 13.33 44.35 -7.44
C TRP A 81 14.77 43.89 -7.18
N TRP A 82 15.57 43.76 -8.24
CA TRP A 82 16.99 43.48 -8.10
C TRP A 82 17.72 44.59 -7.33
N PRO A 83 18.84 44.28 -6.67
CA PRO A 83 19.61 45.27 -5.92
C PRO A 83 19.96 46.50 -6.75
N LYS A 84 19.61 47.69 -6.24
CA LYS A 84 19.92 48.98 -6.87
C LYS A 84 20.96 49.73 -6.03
N PRO A 85 22.23 49.80 -6.47
CA PRO A 85 23.30 50.39 -5.66
C PRO A 85 23.10 51.89 -5.39
N GLU A 86 22.31 52.57 -6.22
CA GLU A 86 21.94 53.99 -6.05
C GLU A 86 21.18 54.27 -4.75
N HIS A 87 20.53 53.26 -4.16
CA HIS A 87 19.80 53.37 -2.89
C HIS A 87 20.65 52.96 -1.67
N GLY A 88 21.97 52.80 -1.84
CA GLY A 88 22.88 52.35 -0.80
C GLY A 88 22.52 50.95 -0.27
N TRP A 89 22.69 50.74 1.04
CA TRP A 89 22.46 49.43 1.67
C TRP A 89 21.01 48.95 1.59
N PHE A 90 20.03 49.85 1.62
CA PHE A 90 18.61 49.51 1.47
C PHE A 90 18.30 48.95 0.08
N GLY A 91 19.03 49.38 -0.95
CA GLY A 91 18.91 48.85 -2.30
C GLY A 91 19.16 47.33 -2.35
N TYR A 92 20.08 46.81 -1.53
CA TYR A 92 20.38 45.38 -1.45
C TYR A 92 19.27 44.56 -0.77
N MET A 93 18.42 45.19 0.04
CA MET A 93 17.28 44.53 0.70
C MET A 93 16.03 44.48 -0.19
N SER A 94 16.05 45.09 -1.38
CA SER A 94 14.92 45.13 -2.32
C SER A 94 14.34 43.74 -2.67
N PRO A 95 15.12 42.64 -2.76
CA PRO A 95 14.56 41.31 -3.03
C PRO A 95 13.83 40.67 -1.84
N VAL A 96 14.13 41.08 -0.60
CA VAL A 96 13.65 40.39 0.62
C VAL A 96 12.12 40.24 0.68
N PRO A 97 11.30 41.27 0.35
CA PRO A 97 9.85 41.12 0.33
C PRO A 97 9.35 40.01 -0.60
N ALA A 98 10.01 39.77 -1.75
CA ALA A 98 9.65 38.69 -2.67
C ALA A 98 9.94 37.30 -2.08
N PHE A 99 11.08 37.14 -1.39
CA PHE A 99 11.38 35.87 -0.73
C PHE A 99 10.39 35.56 0.38
N VAL A 100 10.01 36.56 1.19
CA VAL A 100 9.02 36.39 2.26
C VAL A 100 7.63 36.12 1.69
N SER A 101 7.21 36.84 0.65
CA SER A 101 5.86 36.68 0.06
C SER A 101 5.68 35.33 -0.61
N VAL A 102 6.71 34.80 -1.28
CA VAL A 102 6.68 33.47 -1.91
C VAL A 102 6.82 32.36 -0.87
N TRP A 103 7.51 32.59 0.25
CA TRP A 103 7.67 31.59 1.31
C TRP A 103 6.35 31.20 1.96
N MET A 104 5.44 32.17 2.15
CA MET A 104 4.16 31.94 2.84
C MET A 104 3.26 30.90 2.13
N PRO A 105 2.97 31.01 0.80
CA PRO A 105 2.25 29.97 0.06
C PRO A 105 2.95 28.62 0.05
N VAL A 106 4.29 28.58 -0.03
CA VAL A 106 5.06 27.32 0.01
C VAL A 106 4.87 26.64 1.37
N MET A 107 4.99 27.38 2.47
CA MET A 107 4.73 26.83 3.81
C MET A 107 3.30 26.31 3.95
N PHE A 108 2.31 27.09 3.48
CA PHE A 108 0.91 26.66 3.53
C PHE A 108 0.66 25.40 2.70
N GLY A 109 1.30 25.27 1.53
CA GLY A 109 1.24 24.07 0.70
C GLY A 109 1.84 22.85 1.40
N CYS A 110 2.98 22.99 2.06
CA CYS A 110 3.59 21.90 2.85
C CYS A 110 2.70 21.49 4.03
N ASP A 111 2.16 22.47 4.77
CA ASP A 111 1.21 22.20 5.86
C ASP A 111 -0.02 21.44 5.33
N TRP A 112 -0.61 21.91 4.23
CA TRP A 112 -1.76 21.28 3.59
C TRP A 112 -1.51 19.82 3.22
N LEU A 113 -0.34 19.51 2.64
CA LEU A 113 0.03 18.15 2.24
C LEU A 113 0.20 17.20 3.43
N ASN A 114 0.79 17.66 4.53
CA ASN A 114 0.98 16.83 5.71
C ASN A 114 -0.30 16.70 6.56
N ARG A 115 -1.18 17.70 6.50
CA ARG A 115 -2.32 17.84 7.42
C ARG A 115 -3.34 16.72 7.36
N GLU A 116 -3.62 16.18 6.17
CA GLU A 116 -4.60 15.08 6.01
C GLU A 116 -4.19 13.83 6.78
N TYR A 117 -2.92 13.41 6.65
CA TYR A 117 -2.36 12.26 7.34
C TYR A 117 -2.46 12.39 8.87
N PHE A 118 -2.04 13.53 9.43
CA PHE A 118 -2.10 13.74 10.88
C PHE A 118 -3.53 13.88 11.40
N PHE A 119 -4.45 14.45 10.62
CA PHE A 119 -5.86 14.48 10.98
C PHE A 119 -6.50 13.10 10.99
N GLU A 120 -6.17 12.26 10.01
CA GLU A 120 -6.64 10.89 9.97
C GLU A 120 -6.13 10.11 11.19
N ASN A 121 -4.84 10.22 11.52
CA ASN A 121 -4.26 9.62 12.72
C ASN A 121 -4.93 10.13 14.01
N MET A 122 -5.13 11.45 14.14
CA MET A 122 -5.82 12.05 15.26
C MET A 122 -7.26 11.52 15.39
N ASN A 123 -8.01 11.47 14.28
CA ASN A 123 -9.38 10.95 14.27
C ASN A 123 -9.44 9.47 14.61
N ASN A 124 -8.51 8.68 14.06
CA ASN A 124 -8.39 7.26 14.35
C ASN A 124 -8.08 7.04 15.83
N ALA A 125 -7.10 7.76 16.39
CA ALA A 125 -6.75 7.72 17.81
C ALA A 125 -7.95 8.06 18.70
N LEU A 126 -8.67 9.15 18.41
CA LEU A 126 -9.85 9.58 19.16
C LEU A 126 -11.04 8.61 19.08
N ARG A 127 -11.11 7.79 18.02
CA ARG A 127 -12.15 6.77 17.80
C ARG A 127 -11.74 5.37 18.27
N ARG A 128 -10.54 5.19 18.82
CA ARG A 128 -10.12 3.91 19.40
C ARG A 128 -10.98 3.56 20.60
N ARG A 129 -11.12 2.25 20.84
CA ARG A 129 -11.97 1.69 21.91
C ARG A 129 -11.60 2.21 23.30
N ASP A 130 -10.33 2.54 23.53
CA ASP A 130 -9.82 2.98 24.82
C ASP A 130 -10.25 4.39 25.22
N LEU A 131 -10.67 5.23 24.28
CA LEU A 131 -11.11 6.60 24.55
C LEU A 131 -12.64 6.77 24.66
N ILE A 132 -13.41 5.71 24.38
CA ILE A 132 -14.87 5.73 24.49
C ILE A 132 -15.27 5.73 25.98
N LYS A 133 -14.81 4.72 26.73
CA LYS A 133 -15.02 4.57 28.18
C LYS A 133 -13.68 4.34 28.86
N ILE A 134 -12.91 5.42 29.01
CA ILE A 134 -11.51 5.40 29.46
C ILE A 134 -11.35 4.59 30.75
N LYS A 135 -12.14 4.92 31.79
CA LYS A 135 -12.06 4.23 33.08
C LYS A 135 -12.31 2.72 32.96
N ASP A 136 -13.41 2.34 32.31
CA ASP A 136 -13.81 0.93 32.15
C ASP A 136 -12.78 0.15 31.33
N TYR A 137 -12.19 0.78 30.31
CA TYR A 137 -11.21 0.16 29.42
C TYR A 137 -9.89 -0.14 30.14
N TYR A 138 -9.36 0.81 30.91
CA TYR A 138 -8.12 0.61 31.67
C TYR A 138 -8.34 -0.16 32.97
N ALA A 139 -9.59 -0.37 33.42
CA ALA A 139 -9.92 -1.23 34.56
C ALA A 139 -9.95 -2.74 34.23
N ARG A 140 -9.73 -3.14 32.97
CA ARG A 140 -9.83 -4.54 32.50
C ARG A 140 -8.70 -5.44 32.99
N SER A 141 -7.57 -4.84 33.34
CA SER A 141 -6.39 -5.52 33.85
C SER A 141 -5.86 -4.71 35.04
N PRO A 142 -5.45 -5.34 36.16
CA PRO A 142 -4.78 -4.65 37.25
C PRO A 142 -3.45 -3.97 36.83
N SER A 143 -2.84 -4.44 35.74
CA SER A 143 -1.63 -3.84 35.15
C SER A 143 -1.92 -2.81 34.06
N SER A 144 -3.18 -2.58 33.69
CA SER A 144 -3.54 -1.44 32.84
C SER A 144 -3.68 -0.19 33.72
N CYS A 145 -3.16 0.95 33.26
CA CYS A 145 -3.21 2.19 34.03
C CYS A 145 -3.25 3.42 33.12
N LEU A 146 -3.90 4.48 33.60
CA LEU A 146 -3.80 5.82 33.02
C LEU A 146 -3.40 6.78 34.14
N PHE A 147 -2.24 7.40 33.98
CA PHE A 147 -1.70 8.37 34.92
C PHE A 147 -1.63 9.76 34.30
N ILE A 148 -1.96 10.76 35.10
CA ILE A 148 -1.84 12.17 34.77
C ILE A 148 -0.77 12.78 35.67
N ILE A 149 0.16 13.54 35.09
CA ILE A 149 1.09 14.38 35.83
C ILE A 149 0.60 15.84 35.80
N GLU A 150 0.56 16.46 36.98
CA GLU A 150 0.15 17.85 37.19
C GLU A 150 1.23 18.60 37.97
N TYR A 151 1.33 19.92 37.74
CA TYR A 151 2.17 20.83 38.51
C TYR A 151 1.30 21.94 39.09
N GLY A 152 1.00 21.85 40.39
CA GLY A 152 -0.12 22.58 40.99
C GLY A 152 -1.44 22.19 40.29
N ASP A 153 -2.17 23.18 39.76
CA ASP A 153 -3.43 22.95 39.03
C ASP A 153 -3.24 22.78 37.50
N LYS A 154 -2.00 22.85 37.03
CA LYS A 154 -1.68 22.77 35.60
C LYS A 154 -1.45 21.33 35.18
N PHE A 155 -2.13 20.93 34.11
CA PHE A 155 -1.87 19.67 33.43
C PHE A 155 -0.49 19.71 32.77
N VAL A 156 0.34 18.71 33.02
CA VAL A 156 1.69 18.61 32.44
C VAL A 156 1.75 17.53 31.37
N GLY A 157 1.11 16.38 31.60
CA GLY A 157 1.18 15.24 30.71
C GLY A 157 0.36 14.05 31.19
N PHE A 158 0.37 12.97 30.41
CA PHE A 158 -0.26 11.71 30.77
C PHE A 158 0.40 10.54 30.06
N ILE A 159 0.20 9.35 30.62
CA ILE A 159 0.61 8.07 30.03
C ILE A 159 -0.51 7.06 30.23
N ALA A 160 -0.82 6.30 29.19
CA ALA A 160 -1.82 5.24 29.21
C ALA A 160 -1.18 3.92 28.77
N VAL A 161 -1.22 2.92 29.64
CA VAL A 161 -0.65 1.59 29.41
C VAL A 161 -1.76 0.57 29.48
N ASP A 162 -1.87 -0.26 28.45
CA ASP A 162 -2.88 -1.31 28.33
C ASP A 162 -2.23 -2.68 28.40
N ALA A 163 -2.56 -3.46 29.43
CA ALA A 163 -2.11 -4.83 29.66
C ALA A 163 -3.26 -5.83 29.52
N SER A 164 -4.35 -5.52 28.82
CA SER A 164 -5.44 -6.46 28.54
C SER A 164 -5.07 -7.48 27.44
N PRO A 165 -5.83 -8.58 27.25
CA PRO A 165 -5.52 -9.60 26.24
C PRO A 165 -5.52 -9.10 24.78
N ASP A 166 -6.23 -8.01 24.52
CA ASP A 166 -6.35 -7.32 23.23
C ASP A 166 -5.52 -6.03 23.16
N SER A 167 -4.50 -5.89 24.03
CA SER A 167 -3.63 -4.71 24.12
C SER A 167 -2.87 -4.36 22.84
N THR A 168 -2.72 -5.32 21.94
CA THR A 168 -2.05 -5.14 20.64
C THR A 168 -3.00 -4.72 19.50
N SER A 169 -4.32 -4.82 19.70
CA SER A 169 -5.29 -4.46 18.67
C SER A 169 -5.44 -2.94 18.56
N ASN A 170 -5.29 -2.41 17.35
CA ASN A 170 -5.51 -0.99 17.01
C ASN A 170 -6.86 -0.77 16.30
N GLU A 171 -7.83 -1.66 16.49
CA GLU A 171 -9.15 -1.58 15.85
C GLU A 171 -9.83 -0.23 16.10
N VAL A 172 -10.09 0.49 15.02
CA VAL A 172 -10.89 1.72 15.01
C VAL A 172 -12.36 1.35 14.87
N MET A 173 -13.21 1.98 15.68
CA MET A 173 -14.66 1.76 15.58
C MET A 173 -15.22 2.57 14.40
N VAL A 174 -15.69 1.87 13.37
CA VAL A 174 -16.19 2.50 12.13
C VAL A 174 -17.57 3.15 12.32
N ASN A 175 -18.38 2.70 13.30
CA ASN A 175 -19.75 3.16 13.49
C ASN A 175 -20.02 3.70 14.92
N PRO A 176 -20.42 4.98 15.10
CA PRO A 176 -20.74 5.55 16.42
C PRO A 176 -21.91 4.85 17.14
N ASP A 177 -22.87 4.26 16.41
CA ASP A 177 -24.00 3.55 17.03
C ASP A 177 -23.55 2.27 17.74
N SER A 178 -22.39 1.72 17.38
CA SER A 178 -21.82 0.53 18.02
C SER A 178 -21.18 0.82 19.38
N MET A 179 -21.08 2.09 19.80
CA MET A 179 -20.53 2.49 21.10
C MET A 179 -21.28 1.86 22.30
N ALA A 180 -22.57 1.55 22.15
CA ALA A 180 -23.39 1.00 23.24
C ALA A 180 -23.14 -0.49 23.54
N LYS A 181 -22.50 -1.25 22.63
CA LYS A 181 -22.36 -2.73 22.73
C LYS A 181 -20.91 -3.23 22.72
N VAL A 182 -19.93 -2.37 23.02
CA VAL A 182 -18.54 -2.82 23.10
C VAL A 182 -18.36 -3.68 24.34
N SER A 183 -18.28 -5.00 24.14
CA SER A 183 -17.84 -5.94 25.17
C SER A 183 -16.32 -5.96 25.20
N TYR A 184 -15.74 -5.88 26.39
CA TYR A 184 -14.31 -5.93 26.55
C TYR A 184 -13.86 -7.23 27.20
N THR A 185 -12.82 -7.85 26.63
CA THR A 185 -12.16 -8.99 27.25
C THR A 185 -11.42 -8.51 28.50
N LYS A 186 -11.74 -9.10 29.66
CA LYS A 186 -11.05 -8.85 30.93
C LYS A 186 -9.91 -9.85 31.11
N GLY A 187 -8.85 -9.41 31.79
CA GLY A 187 -7.67 -10.23 32.07
C GLY A 187 -6.39 -9.45 31.86
N THR A 188 -5.27 -10.07 32.20
CA THR A 188 -3.93 -9.52 31.98
C THR A 188 -3.24 -10.32 30.89
N SER A 189 -2.66 -9.64 29.90
CA SER A 189 -1.77 -10.21 28.89
C SER A 189 -0.35 -10.34 29.44
N ASP A 190 0.48 -11.14 28.78
CA ASP A 190 1.93 -11.15 29.02
C ASP A 190 2.64 -9.95 28.37
N VAL A 191 1.99 -9.28 27.42
CA VAL A 191 2.46 -8.06 26.76
C VAL A 191 1.56 -6.87 27.12
N ALA A 192 2.15 -5.81 27.68
CA ALA A 192 1.49 -4.52 27.84
C ALA A 192 1.91 -3.54 26.74
N VAL A 193 1.05 -2.61 26.36
CA VAL A 193 1.29 -1.63 25.29
C VAL A 193 1.06 -0.22 25.82
N ILE A 194 2.04 0.67 25.66
CA ILE A 194 1.87 2.10 25.90
C ILE A 194 1.05 2.67 24.74
N ARG A 195 -0.23 2.93 24.99
CA ARG A 195 -1.20 3.38 23.99
C ARG A 195 -1.05 4.86 23.67
N HIS A 196 -0.85 5.66 24.72
CA HIS A 196 -0.74 7.11 24.63
C HIS A 196 0.35 7.59 25.58
N PHE A 197 1.20 8.49 25.12
CA PHE A 197 2.26 9.08 25.92
C PHE A 197 2.50 10.52 25.50
N PHE A 198 2.22 11.46 26.39
CA PHE A 198 2.34 12.88 26.10
C PHE A 198 2.85 13.67 27.31
N VAL A 199 3.81 14.55 27.08
CA VAL A 199 4.24 15.58 28.03
C VAL A 199 4.31 16.92 27.30
N ASP A 200 3.79 17.98 27.90
CA ASP A 200 3.76 19.31 27.28
C ASP A 200 5.16 19.92 27.20
N THR A 201 5.44 20.62 26.10
CA THR A 201 6.78 21.07 25.70
C THR A 201 7.57 21.81 26.79
N PRO A 202 6.98 22.75 27.57
CA PRO A 202 7.72 23.49 28.59
C PRO A 202 8.31 22.60 29.69
N TYR A 203 7.70 21.45 29.96
CA TYR A 203 8.08 20.55 31.06
C TYR A 203 9.04 19.44 30.63
N ARG A 204 9.28 19.27 29.33
CA ARG A 204 10.19 18.23 28.82
C ARG A 204 11.65 18.47 29.19
N VAL A 205 12.03 19.73 29.38
CA VAL A 205 13.38 20.15 29.81
C VAL A 205 13.68 19.64 31.22
N ALA A 206 12.65 19.51 32.08
CA ALA A 206 12.76 18.94 33.41
C ALA A 206 12.70 17.40 33.41
N ASN A 207 12.70 16.76 32.24
CA ASN A 207 12.65 15.31 32.06
C ASN A 207 11.41 14.61 32.66
N MET A 208 10.29 15.33 32.81
CA MET A 208 9.03 14.80 33.37
C MET A 208 8.51 13.55 32.65
N GLN A 209 8.86 13.37 31.37
CA GLN A 209 8.55 12.17 30.61
C GLN A 209 9.20 10.89 31.16
N ALA A 210 10.43 10.98 31.70
CA ALA A 210 11.10 9.81 32.28
C ALA A 210 10.46 9.42 33.61
N ASP A 211 10.22 10.39 34.49
CA ASP A 211 9.56 10.15 35.79
C ASP A 211 8.17 9.52 35.60
N LEU A 212 7.39 10.05 34.65
CA LEU A 212 6.07 9.53 34.34
C LEU A 212 6.12 8.12 33.75
N LEU A 213 7.06 7.85 32.84
CA LEU A 213 7.25 6.54 32.23
C LEU A 213 7.71 5.51 33.28
N GLN A 214 8.72 5.83 34.08
CA GLN A 214 9.24 4.96 35.14
C GLN A 214 8.15 4.62 36.17
N PHE A 215 7.37 5.60 36.60
CA PHE A 215 6.24 5.40 37.52
C PHE A 215 5.20 4.44 36.93
N ALA A 216 4.83 4.63 35.66
CA ALA A 216 3.89 3.74 34.98
C ALA A 216 4.41 2.31 34.84
N LEU A 217 5.68 2.13 34.43
CA LEU A 217 6.30 0.82 34.30
C LEU A 217 6.37 0.09 35.65
N GLN A 218 6.76 0.80 36.71
CA GLN A 218 6.78 0.23 38.06
C GLN A 218 5.39 -0.27 38.47
N GLN A 219 4.33 0.50 38.21
CA GLN A 219 2.97 0.06 38.49
C GLN A 219 2.59 -1.18 37.68
N VAL A 220 2.85 -1.18 36.36
CA VAL A 220 2.49 -2.27 35.45
C VAL A 220 3.08 -3.60 35.90
N PHE A 221 4.38 -3.61 36.25
CA PHE A 221 5.09 -4.81 36.68
C PHE A 221 4.77 -5.22 38.13
N THR A 222 4.48 -4.25 39.02
CA THR A 222 4.12 -4.55 40.42
C THR A 222 2.69 -5.09 40.54
N SER A 223 1.77 -4.62 39.71
CA SER A 223 0.36 -5.03 39.74
C SER A 223 0.12 -6.49 39.37
N SER A 224 0.93 -7.08 38.48
CA SER A 224 0.78 -8.47 38.07
C SER A 224 2.09 -9.06 37.58
N PRO A 225 2.51 -10.24 38.09
CA PRO A 225 3.70 -10.93 37.59
C PRO A 225 3.51 -11.53 36.20
N LYS A 226 2.30 -11.46 35.63
CA LYS A 226 2.01 -12.02 34.30
C LYS A 226 2.61 -11.18 33.18
N VAL A 227 2.70 -9.86 33.35
CA VAL A 227 3.27 -8.97 32.35
C VAL A 227 4.78 -9.19 32.28
N LYS A 228 5.27 -9.66 31.14
CA LYS A 228 6.69 -9.93 30.89
C LYS A 228 7.33 -8.83 30.06
N THR A 229 6.58 -8.24 29.14
CA THR A 229 7.10 -7.24 28.21
C THR A 229 6.16 -6.04 28.13
N VAL A 230 6.75 -4.86 27.88
CA VAL A 230 6.02 -3.63 27.61
C VAL A 230 6.50 -3.13 26.24
N LYS A 231 5.55 -2.86 25.34
CA LYS A 231 5.80 -2.28 24.02
C LYS A 231 5.39 -0.82 24.03
N GLY A 232 6.13 0.02 23.32
CA GLY A 232 5.78 1.42 23.10
C GLY A 232 5.98 1.77 21.62
N LEU A 233 5.16 2.68 21.11
CA LEU A 233 5.32 3.20 19.76
C LEU A 233 6.32 4.36 19.78
N GLU A 234 7.43 4.23 19.05
CA GLU A 234 8.33 5.34 18.75
C GLU A 234 7.99 5.91 17.36
N THR A 235 7.94 7.24 17.26
CA THR A 235 7.85 7.94 15.98
C THR A 235 9.06 8.85 15.80
N THR A 236 9.66 8.83 14.62
CA THR A 236 10.79 9.71 14.28
C THR A 236 10.42 11.19 14.29
N VAL A 237 9.12 11.48 14.20
CA VAL A 237 8.58 12.84 14.14
C VAL A 237 8.52 13.50 15.53
N VAL A 238 8.37 12.69 16.60
CA VAL A 238 8.28 13.17 17.99
C VAL A 238 9.37 12.52 18.83
N PRO A 239 10.62 13.02 18.77
CA PRO A 239 11.78 12.28 19.27
C PRO A 239 11.89 12.16 20.79
N TYR A 240 11.14 12.96 21.57
CA TYR A 240 11.28 12.95 23.02
C TYR A 240 10.74 11.67 23.66
N SER A 241 9.67 11.09 23.11
CA SER A 241 9.10 9.82 23.61
C SER A 241 10.08 8.68 23.36
N GLY A 242 10.63 8.58 22.15
CA GLY A 242 11.67 7.60 21.80
C GLY A 242 12.93 7.72 22.66
N LYS A 243 13.39 8.94 22.95
CA LYS A 243 14.50 9.17 23.90
C LYS A 243 14.17 8.67 25.31
N ALA A 244 12.97 8.94 25.82
CA ALA A 244 12.54 8.47 27.13
C ALA A 244 12.42 6.93 27.18
N LEU A 245 11.84 6.31 26.15
CA LEU A 245 11.74 4.85 26.04
C LEU A 245 13.14 4.20 26.04
N ARG A 246 14.07 4.69 25.20
CA ARG A 246 15.45 4.16 25.16
C ARG A 246 16.19 4.35 26.49
N ALA A 247 15.97 5.46 27.19
CA ALA A 247 16.57 5.71 28.50
C ALA A 247 16.12 4.68 29.55
N GLU A 248 14.87 4.20 29.46
CA GLU A 248 14.31 3.14 30.31
C GLU A 248 14.62 1.72 29.78
N GLY A 249 15.55 1.59 28.83
CA GLY A 249 16.03 0.29 28.35
C GLY A 249 15.14 -0.38 27.31
N PHE A 250 14.18 0.33 26.71
CA PHE A 250 13.46 -0.18 25.54
C PHE A 250 14.45 -0.41 24.40
N LYS A 251 14.32 -1.57 23.78
CA LYS A 251 15.05 -1.92 22.55
C LYS A 251 14.09 -1.78 21.39
N GLU A 252 14.64 -1.34 20.26
CA GLU A 252 13.90 -1.34 19.01
C GLU A 252 13.51 -2.80 18.70
N GLU A 253 12.21 -3.06 18.71
CA GLU A 253 11.69 -4.29 18.16
C GLU A 253 11.87 -4.15 16.65
N SER A 254 12.97 -4.70 16.14
CA SER A 254 13.12 -4.85 14.69
C SER A 254 11.84 -5.52 14.20
N VAL A 255 11.15 -4.89 13.25
CA VAL A 255 9.87 -5.34 12.65
C VAL A 255 9.90 -6.81 12.16
N LEU A 256 11.07 -7.43 12.22
CA LEU A 256 11.45 -8.80 11.91
C LEU A 256 10.98 -9.89 12.88
N ASP A 257 10.59 -9.61 14.13
CA ASP A 257 10.41 -10.70 15.13
C ASP A 257 9.02 -11.36 15.16
N THR A 258 8.13 -11.09 14.20
CA THR A 258 6.79 -11.71 14.17
C THR A 258 6.73 -13.12 13.55
N SER A 259 7.86 -13.66 13.07
CA SER A 259 7.97 -15.11 12.83
C SER A 259 9.46 -15.50 12.75
N SER A 260 9.89 -16.50 13.52
CA SER A 260 11.22 -17.12 13.46
C SER A 260 11.67 -17.63 12.08
N ASN A 261 10.80 -17.51 11.07
CA ASN A 261 10.95 -18.05 9.72
C ASN A 261 11.03 -16.95 8.65
N LEU A 262 10.99 -15.66 9.01
CA LEU A 262 11.11 -14.54 8.07
C LEU A 262 12.36 -13.72 8.37
N GLN A 263 13.25 -13.65 7.39
CA GLN A 263 14.43 -12.78 7.42
C GLN A 263 14.26 -11.71 6.34
N ILE A 264 14.16 -10.45 6.73
CA ILE A 264 14.11 -9.29 5.84
C ILE A 264 15.51 -8.69 5.79
N LEU A 265 16.04 -8.54 4.58
CA LEU A 265 17.31 -7.87 4.31
C LEU A 265 16.97 -6.53 3.66
N ASP A 266 17.13 -5.43 4.41
CA ASP A 266 16.82 -4.08 3.94
C ASP A 266 18.10 -3.35 3.53
N TRP A 267 18.18 -3.02 2.24
CA TRP A 267 19.29 -2.26 1.65
C TRP A 267 18.87 -0.89 1.12
N THR A 268 17.70 -0.37 1.49
CA THR A 268 17.19 0.92 1.00
C THR A 268 18.11 2.11 1.31
N ALA A 269 18.94 2.01 2.35
CA ALA A 269 19.96 3.01 2.70
C ALA A 269 21.28 2.90 1.92
N HIS A 270 21.50 1.80 1.18
CA HIS A 270 22.78 1.47 0.53
C HIS A 270 22.71 1.67 -0.98
N VAL A 271 22.42 2.90 -1.41
CA VAL A 271 22.35 3.23 -2.85
C VAL A 271 23.77 3.31 -3.44
N PRO A 272 24.08 2.54 -4.50
CA PRO A 272 25.40 2.57 -5.13
C PRO A 272 25.85 3.99 -5.51
N GLY A 273 27.02 4.39 -5.04
CA GLY A 273 27.59 5.72 -5.28
C GLY A 273 27.18 6.81 -4.28
N TYR A 274 26.30 6.51 -3.33
CA TYR A 274 25.86 7.44 -2.29
C TYR A 274 26.15 6.94 -0.85
N SER A 275 26.51 5.67 -0.67
CA SER A 275 26.93 5.13 0.62
C SER A 275 28.45 5.27 0.81
N ASP A 276 28.86 5.66 2.02
CA ASP A 276 30.28 5.76 2.40
C ASP A 276 30.95 4.38 2.48
N GLU A 277 30.16 3.34 2.77
CA GLU A 277 30.63 1.96 2.86
C GLU A 277 30.27 1.20 1.57
N PRO A 278 31.26 0.62 0.85
CA PRO A 278 31.00 -0.21 -0.30
C PRO A 278 30.42 -1.54 0.16
N LEU A 279 29.14 -1.78 -0.17
CA LEU A 279 28.42 -3.01 0.13
C LEU A 279 28.27 -3.85 -1.14
N ASP A 280 28.77 -5.09 -1.15
CA ASP A 280 28.47 -6.03 -2.23
C ASP A 280 27.14 -6.74 -1.95
N ILE A 281 26.06 -6.16 -2.48
CA ILE A 281 24.70 -6.68 -2.32
C ILE A 281 24.59 -8.11 -2.90
N CYS A 282 25.31 -8.44 -3.98
CA CYS A 282 25.28 -9.77 -4.57
C CYS A 282 25.83 -10.82 -3.60
N GLU A 283 26.98 -10.54 -2.99
CA GLU A 283 27.60 -11.44 -2.03
C GLU A 283 26.71 -11.65 -0.80
N GLN A 284 26.07 -10.58 -0.31
CA GLN A 284 25.19 -10.66 0.85
C GLN A 284 23.93 -11.49 0.61
N ILE A 285 23.27 -11.32 -0.54
CA ILE A 285 22.10 -12.13 -0.90
C ILE A 285 22.49 -13.61 -0.95
N LEU A 286 23.57 -13.93 -1.66
CA LEU A 286 24.02 -15.31 -1.83
C LEU A 286 24.44 -15.93 -0.50
N LYS A 287 25.14 -15.17 0.34
CA LYS A 287 25.53 -15.60 1.69
C LYS A 287 24.32 -15.88 2.56
N ALA A 288 23.33 -14.99 2.59
CA ALA A 288 22.12 -15.18 3.39
C ALA A 288 21.33 -16.43 2.97
N VAL A 289 21.21 -16.68 1.66
CA VAL A 289 20.56 -17.89 1.13
C VAL A 289 21.38 -19.15 1.45
N ALA A 290 22.72 -19.06 1.40
CA ALA A 290 23.60 -20.21 1.67
C ALA A 290 23.71 -20.56 3.16
N GLU A 291 23.57 -19.58 4.06
CA GLU A 291 23.59 -19.77 5.52
C GLU A 291 22.27 -20.35 6.05
N TYR A 292 21.20 -20.37 5.25
CA TYR A 292 19.92 -20.96 5.63
C TYR A 292 20.03 -22.48 5.71
N ASP A 293 19.81 -23.04 6.89
CA ASP A 293 19.92 -24.46 7.20
C ASP A 293 18.57 -25.22 7.13
N GLY A 294 17.48 -24.52 6.83
CA GLY A 294 16.15 -25.10 6.78
C GLY A 294 15.87 -25.92 5.53
N ASN A 295 14.88 -26.82 5.63
CA ASN A 295 14.50 -27.71 4.53
C ASN A 295 13.74 -27.00 3.40
N SER A 296 13.21 -25.80 3.59
CA SER A 296 12.46 -25.08 2.54
C SER A 296 12.62 -23.59 2.71
N VAL A 297 12.96 -22.90 1.62
CA VAL A 297 13.16 -21.45 1.63
C VAL A 297 12.34 -20.79 0.53
N ASP A 298 11.64 -19.72 0.90
CA ASP A 298 11.02 -18.80 -0.04
C ASP A 298 11.85 -17.52 -0.07
N VAL A 299 12.55 -17.29 -1.18
CA VAL A 299 13.33 -16.06 -1.39
C VAL A 299 12.48 -15.10 -2.19
N ILE A 300 12.23 -13.90 -1.64
CA ILE A 300 11.42 -12.86 -2.26
C ILE A 300 12.32 -11.67 -2.56
N ILE A 301 12.37 -11.24 -3.83
CA ILE A 301 13.00 -9.99 -4.25
C ILE A 301 11.88 -9.03 -4.64
N ASP A 302 11.76 -7.95 -3.87
CA ASP A 302 10.70 -6.94 -3.94
C ASP A 302 10.81 -6.02 -5.17
N SER A 303 12.02 -5.77 -5.67
CA SER A 303 12.22 -5.04 -6.93
C SER A 303 13.47 -5.50 -7.67
N VAL A 304 13.27 -6.30 -8.71
CA VAL A 304 14.33 -6.72 -9.64
C VAL A 304 14.78 -5.57 -10.54
N ASP A 305 13.91 -4.60 -10.82
CA ASP A 305 14.25 -3.42 -11.62
C ASP A 305 15.23 -2.47 -10.90
N ILE A 306 15.06 -2.25 -9.59
CA ILE A 306 16.06 -1.54 -8.77
C ILE A 306 17.37 -2.32 -8.73
N LEU A 307 17.32 -3.64 -8.49
CA LEU A 307 18.50 -4.50 -8.52
C LEU A 307 19.23 -4.46 -9.88
N LEU A 308 18.48 -4.37 -10.98
CA LEU A 308 19.04 -4.18 -12.32
C LEU A 308 19.72 -2.81 -12.48
N SER A 309 19.08 -1.75 -11.98
CA SER A 309 19.64 -0.39 -11.97
C SER A 309 20.95 -0.34 -11.19
N ASP A 310 20.96 -0.92 -9.99
CA ASP A 310 22.12 -0.93 -9.09
C ASP A 310 23.32 -1.69 -9.67
N LEU A 311 23.06 -2.84 -10.31
CA LEU A 311 24.11 -3.64 -10.96
C LEU A 311 24.55 -3.08 -12.31
N GLY A 312 23.72 -2.22 -12.92
CA GLY A 312 23.96 -1.58 -14.21
C GLY A 312 24.11 -2.54 -15.40
N SER A 313 23.70 -3.81 -15.26
CA SER A 313 23.90 -4.82 -16.30
C SER A 313 22.91 -5.98 -16.22
N GLN A 314 22.13 -6.18 -17.30
CA GLN A 314 21.18 -7.30 -17.42
C GLN A 314 21.85 -8.66 -17.25
N ALA A 315 23.06 -8.84 -17.78
CA ALA A 315 23.80 -10.09 -17.67
C ALA A 315 24.22 -10.38 -16.22
N LYS A 316 24.66 -9.37 -15.46
CA LYS A 316 24.99 -9.52 -14.04
C LYS A 316 23.76 -9.86 -13.21
N THR A 317 22.67 -9.13 -13.41
CA THR A 317 21.41 -9.38 -12.70
C THR A 317 20.85 -10.77 -13.03
N TYR A 318 20.82 -11.16 -14.31
CA TYR A 318 20.41 -12.51 -14.71
C TYR A 318 21.27 -13.59 -14.06
N LYS A 319 22.59 -13.41 -14.07
CA LYS A 319 23.53 -14.35 -13.44
C LYS A 319 23.26 -14.50 -11.95
N LEU A 320 23.13 -13.38 -11.22
CA LEU A 320 22.81 -13.37 -9.79
C LEU A 320 21.49 -14.11 -9.52
N LEU A 321 20.41 -13.78 -10.23
CA LEU A 321 19.10 -14.41 -10.05
C LEU A 321 19.15 -15.91 -10.36
N SER A 322 19.95 -16.32 -11.36
CA SER A 322 20.18 -17.73 -11.67
C SER A 322 20.96 -18.44 -10.56
N GLU A 323 21.94 -17.78 -9.92
CA GLU A 323 22.71 -18.32 -8.79
C GLU A 323 21.85 -18.46 -7.54
N ILE A 324 20.98 -17.48 -7.25
CA ILE A 324 19.98 -17.56 -6.19
C ILE A 324 19.03 -18.73 -6.46
N LEU A 325 18.46 -18.82 -7.66
CA LEU A 325 17.58 -19.93 -8.04
C LEU A 325 18.27 -21.29 -7.92
N THR A 326 19.56 -21.36 -8.24
CA THR A 326 20.37 -22.58 -8.10
C THR A 326 20.64 -22.94 -6.65
N SER A 327 20.71 -21.96 -5.76
CA SER A 327 20.84 -22.17 -4.32
C SER A 327 19.52 -22.58 -3.65
N VAL A 328 18.38 -22.14 -4.21
CA VAL A 328 17.03 -22.45 -3.71
C VAL A 328 16.57 -23.86 -4.15
N LYS A 329 16.89 -24.29 -5.37
CA LYS A 329 16.45 -25.60 -5.94
C LYS A 329 16.86 -26.86 -5.13
N PRO A 330 18.07 -26.96 -4.54
CA PRO A 330 18.51 -28.14 -3.81
C PRO A 330 17.85 -28.28 -2.43
N ALA A 331 17.31 -27.20 -1.86
CA ALA A 331 16.78 -27.19 -0.50
C ALA A 331 15.52 -28.06 -0.36
N SER A 332 14.56 -27.95 -1.29
CA SER A 332 13.35 -28.81 -1.35
C SER A 332 12.51 -28.52 -2.60
N THR A 333 11.63 -29.46 -2.98
CA THR A 333 10.57 -29.25 -3.97
C THR A 333 9.57 -28.15 -3.59
N THR A 334 9.56 -27.71 -2.34
CA THR A 334 8.69 -26.64 -1.82
C THR A 334 9.33 -25.26 -1.84
N SER A 335 10.64 -25.15 -2.10
CA SER A 335 11.35 -23.87 -2.08
C SER A 335 11.06 -23.05 -3.33
N ARG A 336 10.95 -21.72 -3.18
CA ARG A 336 10.52 -20.81 -4.25
C ARG A 336 11.41 -19.59 -4.32
N LEU A 337 11.60 -19.10 -5.56
CA LEU A 337 12.14 -17.78 -5.81
C LEU A 337 11.01 -16.93 -6.39
N VAL A 338 10.59 -15.90 -5.65
CA VAL A 338 9.54 -14.96 -6.04
C VAL A 338 10.22 -13.65 -6.44
N LEU A 339 9.97 -13.24 -7.68
CA LEU A 339 10.59 -12.05 -8.28
C LEU A 339 9.50 -11.04 -8.60
N HIS A 340 9.56 -9.88 -7.97
CA HIS A 340 8.71 -8.76 -8.31
C HIS A 340 9.44 -7.83 -9.28
N VAL A 341 8.81 -7.54 -10.42
CA VAL A 341 9.43 -6.79 -11.53
C VAL A 341 8.42 -5.80 -12.06
N LEU A 342 8.78 -4.52 -12.12
CA LEU A 342 7.95 -3.51 -12.77
C LEU A 342 8.10 -3.60 -14.30
N ALA A 343 6.99 -3.73 -15.01
CA ALA A 343 6.99 -3.67 -16.48
C ALA A 343 6.87 -2.21 -16.96
N PRO A 344 7.56 -1.82 -18.05
CA PRO A 344 8.45 -2.63 -18.88
C PRO A 344 9.86 -2.74 -18.28
N CYS A 345 10.37 -3.96 -18.11
CA CYS A 345 11.75 -4.20 -17.69
C CYS A 345 12.44 -5.16 -18.67
N PRO A 346 13.65 -4.83 -19.16
CA PRO A 346 14.32 -5.60 -20.20
C PRO A 346 14.77 -6.99 -19.73
N ILE A 347 14.74 -7.27 -18.42
CA ILE A 347 15.09 -8.60 -17.88
C ILE A 347 13.93 -9.60 -17.97
N ILE A 348 12.67 -9.15 -18.13
CA ILE A 348 11.49 -10.01 -18.15
C ILE A 348 11.57 -11.10 -19.23
N PRO A 349 11.97 -10.81 -20.50
CA PRO A 349 12.15 -11.84 -21.51
C PRO A 349 13.11 -12.94 -21.06
N LEU A 350 14.23 -12.58 -20.42
CA LEU A 350 15.24 -13.53 -19.94
C LEU A 350 14.73 -14.40 -18.78
N LEU A 351 13.98 -13.82 -17.84
CA LEU A 351 13.41 -14.54 -16.69
C LEU A 351 12.27 -15.47 -17.08
N THR A 352 11.55 -15.14 -18.16
CA THR A 352 10.45 -15.96 -18.65
C THR A 352 10.93 -17.09 -19.56
N GLU A 353 12.19 -17.15 -19.99
CA GLU A 353 12.72 -18.26 -20.79
C GLU A 353 12.72 -19.60 -20.02
N VAL A 354 12.57 -20.70 -20.75
CA VAL A 354 12.66 -22.06 -20.19
C VAL A 354 14.07 -22.36 -19.64
N ARG A 355 15.09 -21.64 -20.14
CA ARG A 355 16.48 -21.75 -19.67
C ARG A 355 16.66 -21.26 -18.24
N PHE A 356 15.94 -20.22 -17.84
CA PHE A 356 15.98 -19.72 -16.48
C PHE A 356 15.27 -20.67 -15.52
N SER A 357 14.02 -21.04 -15.84
CA SER A 357 13.28 -22.05 -15.08
C SER A 357 12.38 -22.91 -15.97
N SER A 358 12.45 -24.23 -15.73
CA SER A 358 11.57 -25.22 -16.35
C SER A 358 10.14 -25.17 -15.84
N SER A 359 9.93 -24.67 -14.62
CA SER A 359 8.62 -24.41 -14.02
C SER A 359 8.49 -22.93 -13.71
N LEU A 360 7.41 -22.30 -14.20
CA LEU A 360 7.19 -20.87 -14.04
C LEU A 360 5.73 -20.61 -13.74
N VAL A 361 5.48 -19.83 -12.68
CA VAL A 361 4.21 -19.15 -12.46
C VAL A 361 4.49 -17.68 -12.69
N HIS A 362 3.95 -17.13 -13.76
CA HIS A 362 4.12 -15.72 -14.09
C HIS A 362 2.78 -15.01 -13.92
N LEU A 363 2.73 -14.12 -12.94
CA LEU A 363 1.55 -13.32 -12.62
C LEU A 363 1.74 -11.94 -13.24
N LYS A 364 0.81 -11.52 -14.09
CA LYS A 364 0.76 -10.16 -14.63
C LYS A 364 -0.48 -9.45 -14.10
N ALA A 365 -0.27 -8.34 -13.41
CA ALA A 365 -1.35 -7.51 -12.90
C ALA A 365 -1.76 -6.48 -13.97
N TYR A 366 -3.06 -6.37 -14.20
CA TYR A 366 -3.67 -5.43 -15.13
C TYR A 366 -4.76 -4.61 -14.42
N PRO A 367 -4.95 -3.35 -14.84
CA PRO A 367 -6.06 -2.54 -14.35
C PRO A 367 -7.39 -3.11 -14.89
N SER A 368 -8.42 -3.15 -14.04
CA SER A 368 -9.73 -3.69 -14.44
C SER A 368 -10.38 -2.92 -15.61
N VAL A 369 -10.05 -1.63 -15.78
CA VAL A 369 -10.48 -0.79 -16.91
C VAL A 369 -10.08 -1.38 -18.27
N LEU A 370 -8.99 -2.15 -18.33
CA LEU A 370 -8.54 -2.78 -19.57
C LEU A 370 -9.59 -3.74 -20.13
N LEU A 371 -10.21 -4.57 -19.26
CA LEU A 371 -11.29 -5.48 -19.69
C LEU A 371 -12.53 -4.71 -20.12
N THR A 372 -12.83 -3.59 -19.45
CA THR A 372 -13.94 -2.71 -19.85
C THR A 372 -13.69 -2.14 -21.24
N TYR A 373 -12.48 -1.65 -21.51
CA TYR A 373 -12.08 -1.13 -22.80
C TYR A 373 -12.17 -2.19 -23.90
N ILE A 374 -11.63 -3.40 -23.68
CA ILE A 374 -11.72 -4.52 -24.63
C ILE A 374 -13.18 -4.84 -24.95
N SER A 375 -14.04 -4.88 -23.93
CA SER A 375 -15.46 -5.14 -24.13
C SER A 375 -16.15 -4.04 -24.94
N THR A 376 -15.78 -2.78 -24.76
CA THR A 376 -16.44 -1.66 -25.45
C THR A 376 -15.91 -1.40 -26.85
N ALA A 377 -14.58 -1.51 -27.04
CA ALA A 377 -13.91 -1.12 -28.28
C ALA A 377 -13.82 -2.31 -29.26
N TYR A 378 -13.66 -3.52 -28.73
CA TYR A 378 -13.50 -4.74 -29.54
C TYR A 378 -14.70 -5.69 -29.42
N PHE A 379 -15.73 -5.34 -28.64
CA PHE A 379 -16.90 -6.18 -28.40
C PHE A 379 -16.56 -7.59 -27.86
N MET A 380 -15.41 -7.71 -27.17
CA MET A 380 -14.90 -8.97 -26.65
C MET A 380 -15.04 -9.04 -25.13
N LEU A 381 -15.79 -10.01 -24.63
CA LEU A 381 -15.91 -10.29 -23.19
C LEU A 381 -14.88 -11.34 -22.74
N PRO A 382 -14.41 -11.32 -21.49
CA PRO A 382 -13.55 -12.38 -20.97
C PRO A 382 -14.28 -13.74 -20.91
N PRO A 383 -13.56 -14.87 -20.96
CA PRO A 383 -14.12 -16.20 -20.73
C PRO A 383 -14.90 -16.24 -19.39
N PRO A 384 -16.02 -16.99 -19.32
CA PRO A 384 -16.51 -17.97 -20.29
C PRO A 384 -17.39 -17.38 -21.41
N HIS A 385 -17.55 -16.07 -21.51
CA HIS A 385 -18.51 -15.44 -22.43
C HIS A 385 -18.05 -15.43 -23.89
N SER A 386 -16.75 -15.49 -24.14
CA SER A 386 -16.15 -15.71 -25.45
C SER A 386 -15.27 -16.94 -25.42
N THR A 387 -14.94 -17.49 -26.59
CA THR A 387 -13.99 -18.59 -26.67
C THR A 387 -12.60 -18.09 -26.27
N PRO A 388 -11.84 -18.85 -25.46
CA PRO A 388 -10.51 -18.44 -25.01
C PRO A 388 -9.60 -18.03 -26.17
N GLU A 389 -9.64 -18.72 -27.31
CA GLU A 389 -8.79 -18.44 -28.46
C GLU A 389 -9.05 -17.04 -29.02
N LYS A 390 -10.32 -16.67 -29.18
CA LYS A 390 -10.70 -15.33 -29.67
C LYS A 390 -10.33 -14.26 -28.65
N PHE A 391 -10.62 -14.49 -27.37
CA PHE A 391 -10.28 -13.54 -26.32
C PHE A 391 -8.77 -13.26 -26.26
N TRP A 392 -7.95 -14.30 -26.20
CA TRP A 392 -6.50 -14.16 -26.07
C TRP A 392 -5.85 -13.55 -27.31
N SER A 393 -6.43 -13.75 -28.51
CA SER A 393 -5.97 -13.10 -29.74
C SER A 393 -6.09 -11.57 -29.70
N VAL A 394 -7.07 -11.04 -28.96
CA VAL A 394 -7.28 -9.60 -28.78
C VAL A 394 -6.58 -9.09 -27.51
N PHE A 395 -6.70 -9.82 -26.41
CA PHE A 395 -6.17 -9.41 -25.10
C PHE A 395 -4.63 -9.33 -25.10
N SER A 396 -3.93 -10.33 -25.66
CA SER A 396 -2.47 -10.40 -25.53
C SER A 396 -1.75 -9.24 -26.23
N PRO A 397 -2.04 -8.92 -27.52
CA PRO A 397 -1.37 -7.79 -28.18
C PRO A 397 -1.69 -6.45 -27.52
N LEU A 398 -2.91 -6.27 -27.02
CA LEU A 398 -3.33 -5.03 -26.37
C LEU A 398 -2.67 -4.84 -25.00
N SER A 399 -2.64 -5.90 -24.18
CA SER A 399 -2.03 -5.86 -22.85
C SER A 399 -0.52 -5.66 -22.88
N GLU A 400 0.15 -6.04 -23.98
CA GLU A 400 1.59 -5.80 -24.19
C GLU A 400 1.89 -4.36 -24.64
N ARG A 401 0.89 -3.61 -25.12
CA ARG A 401 1.01 -2.18 -25.43
C ARG A 401 0.87 -1.35 -24.15
N HIS A 402 1.94 -1.34 -23.35
CA HIS A 402 2.01 -0.67 -22.05
C HIS A 402 1.53 0.79 -22.10
N HIS A 403 1.93 1.55 -23.12
CA HIS A 403 1.52 2.95 -23.28
C HIS A 403 0.00 3.13 -23.46
N GLU A 404 -0.69 2.18 -24.11
CA GLU A 404 -2.15 2.22 -24.24
C GLU A 404 -2.81 1.89 -22.91
N CYS A 405 -2.30 0.88 -22.19
CA CYS A 405 -2.77 0.53 -20.86
C CYS A 405 -2.59 1.68 -19.86
N GLU A 406 -1.43 2.34 -19.87
CA GLU A 406 -1.17 3.53 -19.06
C GLU A 406 -2.10 4.68 -19.44
N LYS A 407 -2.36 4.91 -20.73
CA LYS A 407 -3.30 5.94 -21.18
C LYS A 407 -4.73 5.66 -20.71
N LEU A 408 -5.15 4.40 -20.62
CA LEU A 408 -6.47 4.06 -20.09
C LEU A 408 -6.61 4.38 -18.60
N VAL A 409 -5.52 4.27 -17.84
CA VAL A 409 -5.51 4.52 -16.38
C VAL A 409 -5.23 5.98 -16.04
N PHE A 410 -4.24 6.59 -16.69
CA PHE A 410 -3.69 7.91 -16.36
C PHE A 410 -4.03 8.99 -17.39
N GLY A 411 -4.65 8.62 -18.52
CA GLY A 411 -5.05 9.57 -19.55
C GLY A 411 -6.29 10.38 -19.15
N THR A 412 -6.72 11.24 -20.08
CA THR A 412 -7.92 12.07 -19.93
C THR A 412 -9.17 11.20 -19.76
N GLY A 413 -9.68 11.13 -18.52
CA GLY A 413 -10.83 10.30 -18.16
C GLY A 413 -10.47 8.91 -17.59
N GLY A 414 -9.18 8.64 -17.35
CA GLY A 414 -8.75 7.48 -16.59
C GLY A 414 -9.04 7.62 -15.09
N GLU A 415 -9.18 6.49 -14.39
CA GLU A 415 -9.50 6.43 -12.96
C GLU A 415 -8.29 6.74 -12.04
N GLY A 416 -7.08 6.83 -12.60
CA GLY A 416 -5.83 7.03 -11.86
C GLY A 416 -5.30 5.76 -11.20
N SER A 417 -4.17 5.88 -10.49
CA SER A 417 -3.63 4.80 -9.66
C SER A 417 -4.44 4.65 -8.36
N GLY A 418 -4.72 3.42 -7.93
CA GLY A 418 -5.35 3.16 -6.63
C GLY A 418 -6.70 2.47 -6.68
N GLY A 419 -7.05 1.82 -7.79
CA GLY A 419 -8.23 0.94 -7.83
C GLY A 419 -8.17 -0.12 -6.72
N SER A 420 -9.31 -0.38 -6.07
CA SER A 420 -9.44 -1.43 -5.04
C SER A 420 -9.42 -2.86 -5.60
N GLU A 421 -9.29 -2.97 -6.93
CA GLU A 421 -9.49 -4.17 -7.71
C GLU A 421 -8.48 -4.24 -8.86
N ILE A 422 -7.83 -5.38 -9.01
CA ILE A 422 -6.93 -5.68 -10.12
C ILE A 422 -7.33 -6.99 -10.79
N VAL A 423 -6.98 -7.12 -12.06
CA VAL A 423 -7.13 -8.35 -12.83
C VAL A 423 -5.75 -8.98 -12.95
N VAL A 424 -5.62 -10.27 -12.66
CA VAL A 424 -4.35 -10.98 -12.69
C VAL A 424 -4.39 -12.05 -13.78
N GLU A 425 -3.50 -11.95 -14.78
CA GLU A 425 -3.21 -13.06 -15.69
C GLU A 425 -2.22 -14.00 -15.04
N VAL A 426 -2.66 -15.24 -14.85
CA VAL A 426 -1.87 -16.34 -14.32
C VAL A 426 -1.38 -17.18 -15.51
N ILE A 427 -0.07 -17.13 -15.76
CA ILE A 427 0.58 -17.93 -16.79
C ILE A 427 1.32 -19.08 -16.10
N LEU A 428 0.88 -20.31 -16.34
CA LEU A 428 1.46 -21.52 -15.78
C LEU A 428 2.27 -22.27 -16.84
N ARG A 429 3.54 -22.52 -16.53
CA ARG A 429 4.40 -23.44 -17.28
C ARG A 429 4.61 -24.70 -16.44
N ASN A 430 3.94 -25.77 -16.83
CA ASN A 430 4.11 -27.07 -16.22
C ASN A 430 5.30 -27.81 -16.83
N ASN A 431 6.20 -28.30 -15.99
CA ASN A 431 7.23 -29.25 -16.39
C ASN A 431 6.51 -30.58 -16.68
N GLY A 432 6.50 -31.05 -17.93
CA GLY A 432 5.67 -32.16 -18.44
C GLY A 432 6.00 -33.56 -17.87
N GLY A 433 6.04 -33.70 -16.55
CA GLY A 433 6.16 -34.98 -15.85
C GLY A 433 4.85 -35.73 -15.90
N GLY A 434 4.61 -36.48 -16.99
CA GLY A 434 3.42 -37.33 -17.12
C GLY A 434 2.94 -37.58 -18.55
N GLY A 435 3.78 -37.40 -19.57
CA GLY A 435 3.39 -37.67 -20.98
C GLY A 435 2.42 -36.65 -21.59
N ARG A 436 1.95 -35.65 -20.83
CA ARG A 436 1.23 -34.49 -21.36
C ARG A 436 2.21 -33.55 -22.06
N ARG A 437 1.86 -33.10 -23.27
CA ARG A 437 2.63 -32.13 -24.04
C ARG A 437 2.90 -30.89 -23.20
N ARG A 438 4.11 -30.33 -23.30
CA ARG A 438 4.47 -29.03 -22.70
C ARG A 438 3.46 -27.99 -23.16
N GLY A 439 2.60 -27.52 -22.25
CA GLY A 439 1.58 -26.52 -22.51
C GLY A 439 1.80 -25.29 -21.65
N ILE A 440 1.47 -24.12 -22.20
CA ILE A 440 1.31 -22.88 -21.43
C ILE A 440 -0.17 -22.75 -21.16
N GLU A 441 -0.55 -22.68 -19.89
CA GLU A 441 -1.92 -22.41 -19.47
C GLU A 441 -2.03 -20.95 -19.07
N ARG A 442 -3.11 -20.28 -19.51
CA ARG A 442 -3.39 -18.88 -19.19
C ARG A 442 -4.79 -18.77 -18.60
N VAL A 443 -4.89 -18.13 -17.44
CA VAL A 443 -6.15 -17.88 -16.73
C VAL A 443 -6.19 -16.43 -16.28
N LEU A 444 -7.37 -15.82 -16.24
CA LEU A 444 -7.60 -14.52 -15.64
C LEU A 444 -8.32 -14.69 -14.29
N GLU A 445 -7.79 -14.08 -13.25
CA GLU A 445 -8.38 -14.03 -11.91
C GLU A 445 -8.61 -12.58 -11.47
N GLY A 446 -9.57 -12.39 -10.56
CA GLY A 446 -9.79 -11.11 -9.90
C GLY A 446 -9.01 -11.06 -8.60
N TRP A 447 -8.63 -9.86 -8.18
CA TRP A 447 -8.02 -9.65 -6.87
C TRP A 447 -8.52 -8.35 -6.27
N THR A 448 -8.99 -8.42 -5.03
CA THR A 448 -9.45 -7.25 -4.26
C THR A 448 -8.39 -6.85 -3.24
N THR A 449 -7.95 -5.60 -3.29
CA THR A 449 -6.97 -5.05 -2.34
C THR A 449 -7.57 -4.79 -0.98
N LEU A 450 -8.90 -4.62 -0.88
CA LEU A 450 -9.61 -4.39 0.39
C LEU A 450 -9.46 -5.56 1.37
N ASN A 451 -9.54 -6.79 0.85
CA ASN A 451 -9.44 -8.01 1.65
C ASN A 451 -8.14 -8.79 1.39
N ALA A 452 -7.30 -8.33 0.45
CA ALA A 452 -6.10 -9.03 -0.02
C ALA A 452 -6.37 -10.50 -0.41
N THR A 453 -7.53 -10.76 -1.02
CA THR A 453 -7.94 -12.12 -1.41
C THR A 453 -8.13 -12.25 -2.92
N PRO A 454 -7.72 -13.40 -3.51
CA PRO A 454 -8.13 -13.75 -4.86
C PRO A 454 -9.64 -13.96 -4.91
N CYS A 455 -10.26 -13.54 -6.00
CA CYS A 455 -11.69 -13.71 -6.27
C CYS A 455 -11.94 -14.02 -7.75
N THR A 456 -13.16 -14.40 -8.10
CA THR A 456 -13.48 -14.58 -9.51
C THR A 456 -13.60 -13.22 -10.20
N LEU A 457 -13.41 -13.16 -11.53
CA LEU A 457 -13.70 -11.94 -12.30
C LEU A 457 -15.16 -11.47 -12.13
N GLN A 458 -16.05 -12.40 -11.74
CA GLN A 458 -17.45 -12.13 -11.46
C GLN A 458 -17.69 -11.52 -10.08
N ASP A 459 -16.66 -11.36 -9.26
CA ASP A 459 -16.81 -10.73 -7.94
C ASP A 459 -16.30 -9.29 -7.95
N LEU A 460 -15.58 -8.87 -9.00
CA LEU A 460 -15.11 -7.50 -9.16
C LEU A 460 -16.29 -6.54 -9.39
N GLU A 461 -16.37 -5.51 -8.55
CA GLU A 461 -17.37 -4.44 -8.59
C GLU A 461 -17.23 -3.62 -9.86
N SER A 462 -15.99 -3.30 -10.26
CA SER A 462 -15.69 -2.49 -11.45
C SER A 462 -16.21 -3.15 -12.74
N LEU A 463 -16.22 -4.49 -12.78
CA LEU A 463 -16.67 -5.26 -13.94
C LEU A 463 -18.18 -5.54 -13.94
N LYS A 464 -18.96 -5.10 -12.95
CA LYS A 464 -20.41 -5.32 -12.92
C LYS A 464 -21.13 -4.74 -14.13
N ARG A 465 -20.65 -3.61 -14.67
CA ARG A 465 -21.22 -2.96 -15.87
C ARG A 465 -21.13 -3.84 -17.12
N LEU A 466 -20.11 -4.69 -17.22
CA LEU A 466 -19.98 -5.63 -18.32
C LEU A 466 -21.04 -6.73 -18.27
N ARG A 467 -21.61 -6.99 -17.09
CA ARG A 467 -22.65 -8.00 -16.90
C ARG A 467 -24.04 -7.48 -17.24
N THR A 468 -24.34 -6.21 -16.94
CA THR A 468 -25.66 -5.62 -17.19
C THR A 468 -25.90 -5.34 -18.68
N LYS A 469 -24.83 -5.19 -19.49
CA LYS A 469 -24.93 -5.12 -20.96
C LYS A 469 -25.49 -6.39 -21.64
N LYS A 470 -25.71 -7.46 -20.88
CA LYS A 470 -26.46 -8.68 -21.28
C LYS A 470 -27.92 -8.42 -21.71
N GLY A 471 -28.43 -7.18 -21.61
CA GLY A 471 -29.79 -6.82 -22.05
C GLY A 471 -29.96 -6.56 -23.55
N VAL A 472 -28.88 -6.43 -24.34
CA VAL A 472 -28.98 -6.48 -25.81
C VAL A 472 -28.48 -7.85 -26.22
N THR A 473 -29.33 -8.84 -25.98
CA THR A 473 -29.41 -10.02 -26.81
C THR A 473 -29.30 -9.53 -28.24
N GLN A 474 -28.39 -10.12 -29.00
CA GLN A 474 -28.59 -10.33 -30.42
C GLN A 474 -29.99 -10.92 -30.53
N GLU A 475 -31.02 -10.07 -30.68
CA GLU A 475 -32.32 -10.53 -31.12
C GLU A 475 -32.01 -11.42 -32.32
N ASP A 476 -32.59 -12.61 -32.34
CA ASP A 476 -32.72 -13.36 -33.57
C ASP A 476 -33.21 -12.36 -34.62
N ALA A 477 -32.28 -11.83 -35.43
CA ALA A 477 -32.64 -11.20 -36.68
C ALA A 477 -33.53 -12.25 -37.33
N PRO A 478 -34.81 -11.93 -37.63
CA PRO A 478 -35.73 -12.93 -38.14
C PRO A 478 -35.04 -13.57 -39.33
N ASP A 479 -34.73 -14.86 -39.19
CA ASP A 479 -34.00 -15.64 -40.17
C ASP A 479 -34.51 -15.23 -41.56
N PRO A 480 -33.68 -14.56 -42.41
CA PRO A 480 -34.14 -14.00 -43.67
C PRO A 480 -34.66 -15.10 -44.60
N THR A 481 -34.40 -16.37 -44.27
CA THR A 481 -34.90 -17.54 -44.99
C THR A 481 -36.31 -17.98 -44.59
N LYS A 482 -36.93 -17.40 -43.55
CA LYS A 482 -38.30 -17.79 -43.14
C LYS A 482 -39.42 -17.40 -44.12
N ASN A 483 -39.13 -16.52 -45.10
CA ASN A 483 -40.09 -16.05 -46.10
C ASN A 483 -39.78 -16.49 -47.55
N VAL A 484 -38.81 -17.39 -47.77
CA VAL A 484 -38.59 -17.99 -49.10
C VAL A 484 -39.45 -19.24 -49.28
N SER A 485 -40.01 -19.42 -50.47
CA SER A 485 -40.93 -20.50 -50.83
C SER A 485 -40.27 -21.88 -50.94
N PHE A 486 -38.96 -21.97 -50.70
CA PHE A 486 -38.19 -23.22 -50.68
C PHE A 486 -37.31 -23.25 -49.44
N ASN A 487 -37.31 -24.39 -48.76
CA ASN A 487 -36.60 -24.58 -47.50
C ASN A 487 -35.13 -24.90 -47.80
N LEU A 488 -34.21 -24.05 -47.33
CA LEU A 488 -32.75 -24.23 -47.50
C LEU A 488 -32.15 -25.20 -46.46
N ASN A 489 -32.92 -25.55 -45.43
CA ASN A 489 -32.49 -26.48 -44.41
C ASN A 489 -32.86 -27.92 -44.80
N LEU A 490 -31.87 -28.81 -44.80
CA LEU A 490 -32.08 -30.24 -45.01
C LEU A 490 -32.95 -30.80 -43.89
N THR A 491 -33.98 -31.56 -44.24
CA THR A 491 -34.76 -32.29 -43.23
C THR A 491 -33.91 -33.40 -42.60
N ALA A 492 -34.27 -33.85 -41.39
CA ALA A 492 -33.56 -34.94 -40.72
C ALA A 492 -33.46 -36.20 -41.59
N GLU A 493 -34.48 -36.49 -42.39
CA GLU A 493 -34.49 -37.60 -43.36
C GLU A 493 -33.50 -37.38 -44.52
N GLN A 494 -33.37 -36.15 -45.03
CA GLN A 494 -32.40 -35.82 -46.09
C GLN A 494 -30.96 -35.84 -45.57
N LEU A 495 -30.75 -35.49 -44.31
CA LEU A 495 -29.44 -35.58 -43.66
C LEU A 495 -29.03 -37.05 -43.44
N GLN A 496 -30.00 -37.90 -43.10
CA GLN A 496 -29.81 -39.35 -43.01
C GLN A 496 -29.56 -40.00 -44.38
N SER A 497 -30.27 -39.59 -45.43
CA SER A 497 -30.05 -40.12 -46.77
C SER A 497 -28.69 -39.68 -47.32
N ARG A 498 -28.27 -38.43 -47.09
CA ARG A 498 -26.95 -37.93 -47.48
C ARG A 498 -25.80 -38.68 -46.79
N SER A 499 -25.97 -39.04 -45.51
CA SER A 499 -24.95 -39.80 -44.77
C SER A 499 -24.89 -41.30 -45.14
N GLN A 500 -25.92 -41.82 -45.82
CA GLN A 500 -25.93 -43.19 -46.35
C GLN A 500 -25.35 -43.34 -47.76
N VAL A 501 -25.07 -42.23 -48.47
CA VAL A 501 -24.44 -42.29 -49.79
C VAL A 501 -22.94 -42.61 -49.60
N PRO A 502 -22.46 -43.79 -50.03
CA PRO A 502 -21.07 -44.17 -49.88
C PRO A 502 -20.19 -43.26 -50.74
N LEU A 503 -19.23 -42.57 -50.10
CA LEU A 503 -18.28 -41.72 -50.80
C LEU A 503 -17.21 -42.60 -51.47
N PRO A 504 -17.03 -42.56 -52.79
CA PRO A 504 -16.19 -43.52 -53.52
C PRO A 504 -14.68 -43.47 -53.22
N TYR A 505 -14.19 -42.59 -52.33
CA TYR A 505 -12.75 -42.45 -52.01
C TYR A 505 -12.44 -42.17 -50.53
N ALA A 506 -13.36 -42.46 -49.60
CA ALA A 506 -13.04 -42.40 -48.18
C ALA A 506 -12.28 -43.67 -47.76
N HIS A 507 -10.94 -43.64 -47.82
CA HIS A 507 -10.10 -44.69 -47.22
C HIS A 507 -10.25 -44.64 -45.69
N GLU A 508 -11.23 -45.36 -45.15
CA GLU A 508 -11.32 -45.64 -43.73
C GLU A 508 -10.15 -46.57 -43.33
N GLY A 509 -9.32 -46.10 -42.40
CA GLY A 509 -8.00 -46.65 -42.11
C GLY A 509 -7.99 -48.09 -41.60
N GLN A 510 -7.87 -49.07 -42.51
CA GLN A 510 -7.20 -50.33 -42.22
C GLN A 510 -5.68 -50.16 -42.41
N PRO A 511 -4.85 -50.61 -41.46
CA PRO A 511 -3.40 -50.43 -41.52
C PRO A 511 -2.80 -51.43 -42.52
N ILE A 512 -2.64 -50.99 -43.77
CA ILE A 512 -1.77 -51.67 -44.73
C ILE A 512 -0.37 -51.10 -44.52
N SER A 513 0.58 -51.99 -44.22
CA SER A 513 2.00 -51.66 -44.11
C SER A 513 2.53 -51.04 -45.40
N ALA A 514 2.72 -49.72 -45.42
CA ALA A 514 3.58 -49.03 -46.37
C ALA A 514 3.92 -47.63 -45.83
N THR A 515 5.15 -47.20 -46.08
CA THR A 515 5.83 -45.96 -45.65
C THR A 515 4.97 -44.69 -45.58
N PRO A 516 5.21 -43.80 -44.59
CA PRO A 516 4.48 -42.54 -44.48
C PRO A 516 4.80 -41.61 -45.66
N ALA A 517 3.85 -41.43 -46.57
CA ALA A 517 3.93 -40.41 -47.61
C ALA A 517 3.41 -39.08 -47.05
N SER A 518 4.30 -38.10 -46.92
CA SER A 518 3.93 -36.71 -46.66
C SER A 518 3.62 -36.01 -47.99
N ILE A 519 2.44 -35.40 -48.13
CA ILE A 519 2.16 -34.50 -49.25
C ILE A 519 2.82 -33.16 -48.91
N LEU A 520 3.86 -32.80 -49.64
CA LEU A 520 4.54 -31.52 -49.55
C LEU A 520 4.01 -30.65 -50.69
N TYR A 521 3.32 -29.55 -50.36
CA TYR A 521 2.93 -28.52 -51.32
C TYR A 521 3.94 -27.38 -51.23
N ASP A 522 4.57 -27.04 -52.34
CA ASP A 522 5.50 -25.93 -52.46
C ASP A 522 4.85 -24.91 -53.41
N PRO A 523 4.38 -23.76 -52.91
CA PRO A 523 3.66 -22.78 -53.74
C PRO A 523 4.62 -22.24 -54.81
N ASP A 524 4.21 -22.36 -56.07
CA ASP A 524 5.02 -21.85 -57.17
C ASP A 524 4.68 -20.38 -57.48
N SER A 525 5.51 -19.76 -58.30
CA SER A 525 5.38 -18.36 -58.69
C SER A 525 4.17 -18.05 -59.59
N ALA A 526 3.26 -19.01 -59.81
CA ALA A 526 2.00 -18.83 -60.51
C ALA A 526 0.77 -18.95 -59.60
N ASP A 527 0.95 -19.22 -58.30
CA ASP A 527 -0.09 -19.00 -57.28
C ASP A 527 -0.19 -17.49 -57.01
N ASP A 528 -0.87 -16.78 -57.93
CA ASP A 528 -1.26 -15.38 -57.77
C ASP A 528 -2.21 -15.27 -56.57
N ILE A 529 -1.67 -14.75 -55.46
CA ILE A 529 -2.48 -14.21 -54.37
C ILE A 529 -3.19 -12.98 -54.94
N ASP A 530 -4.49 -13.12 -55.23
CA ASP A 530 -5.37 -12.00 -55.52
C ASP A 530 -5.45 -11.11 -54.27
N ASP A 531 -4.55 -10.12 -54.19
CA ASP A 531 -4.50 -9.07 -53.16
C ASP A 531 -5.57 -7.97 -53.37
N ASP A 532 -6.42 -8.10 -54.39
CA ASP A 532 -7.58 -7.22 -54.61
C ASP A 532 -8.71 -7.63 -53.65
N ASP A 533 -8.68 -7.08 -52.44
CA ASP A 533 -9.75 -7.18 -51.45
C ASP A 533 -11.02 -6.52 -52.04
N PRO A 534 -12.09 -7.28 -52.36
CA PRO A 534 -13.28 -6.78 -53.07
C PRO A 534 -14.17 -5.86 -52.20
N ASP A 535 -13.66 -5.47 -51.04
CA ASP A 535 -14.34 -4.72 -50.00
C ASP A 535 -13.88 -3.23 -49.96
N GLU A 536 -12.82 -2.85 -50.69
CA GLU A 536 -12.23 -1.50 -50.66
C GLU A 536 -13.11 -0.39 -51.29
N ASP A 537 -14.10 -0.75 -52.11
CA ASP A 537 -15.03 0.16 -52.78
C ASP A 537 -16.46 0.17 -52.20
N LEU A 538 -16.66 -0.43 -51.03
CA LEU A 538 -17.94 -0.44 -50.31
C LEU A 538 -18.07 0.68 -49.25
N ASP A 539 -17.82 1.93 -49.65
CA ASP A 539 -18.25 3.13 -48.90
C ASP A 539 -19.48 3.77 -49.60
N LEU A 540 -20.69 3.38 -49.17
CA LEU A 540 -21.97 4.01 -49.54
C LEU A 540 -22.83 4.38 -48.33
#